data_AF-A0A7R8CNZ9-F1
#
_entry.id   AF-A0A7R8CNZ9-F1
#
_cell.length_a   1.000
_cell.length_b   1.000
_cell.length_c   1.000
_cell.angle_alpha   90.00
_cell.angle_beta   90.00
_cell.angle_gamma   90.00
#
_symmetry.space_group_name_H-M   'P 1'
#
loop_
_entity.id
_entity.type
_entity.pdbx_description
1 polymer ?
#
loop_
_entity_poly.entity_id
_entity_poly.type
_entity_poly.pdbx_seq_one_letter_code
_entity_poly.pdbx_strand_id
1 'polypeptide(L)'
;MMKVRDDLKLNSGMLVGVPIPLEHEALDAEKSILNSVKEAAELGIKGREVTPFVLSKVSQLTQGDTLKANLALIKNNAIIGSEIAKEYSILSSKSTEMPLTPIHTPIVVGGAAVDLIAQFLEPKLPLDGATHKGKIDMHFGGVGRNIAQGLAQLNLSPVFVSSVGKDNLGASLKQDLEDDTHVSTFDNKSTATYCVITNDKGDVQSGIGDMNVHNDISPELIREMDFSSCPLVVMDGNIPVSTMNEIKNKCLESNPVLLFEPTDVHKSS
;
A
#
# COMPACT_ATOMS: atom_id res chain seq x y z
N MET A 1 4.33 -6.51 14.76
CA MET A 1 4.03 -5.50 13.73
C MET A 1 3.98 -4.08 14.30
N MET A 2 3.06 -3.74 15.20
CA MET A 2 2.99 -2.37 15.79
C MET A 2 4.31 -1.91 16.42
N LYS A 3 4.93 -2.73 17.28
CA LYS A 3 6.24 -2.46 17.90
C LYS A 3 7.31 -2.14 16.86
N VAL A 4 7.43 -2.98 15.84
CA VAL A 4 8.40 -2.83 14.75
C VAL A 4 8.17 -1.54 13.97
N ARG A 5 6.92 -1.22 13.63
CA ARG A 5 6.56 0.04 12.97
C ARG A 5 7.05 1.25 13.78
N ASP A 6 6.84 1.23 15.09
CA ASP A 6 7.21 2.34 15.98
C ASP A 6 8.73 2.44 16.17
N ASP A 7 9.42 1.30 16.28
CA ASP A 7 10.88 1.23 16.33
C ASP A 7 11.52 1.79 15.03
N LEU A 8 10.87 1.54 13.90
CA LEU A 8 11.24 2.08 12.58
C LEU A 8 10.80 3.53 12.36
N LYS A 9 10.07 4.15 13.29
CA LYS A 9 9.53 5.51 13.17
C LYS A 9 8.68 5.73 11.91
N LEU A 10 7.97 4.70 11.46
CA LEU A 10 7.07 4.80 10.31
C LEU A 10 5.79 5.56 10.68
N ASN A 11 5.45 6.59 9.89
CA ASN A 11 4.19 7.33 10.03
C ASN A 11 3.04 6.60 9.31
N SER A 12 2.70 5.40 9.75
CA SER A 12 1.64 4.58 9.14
C SER A 12 0.57 4.09 10.12
N GLY A 13 -0.67 4.02 9.64
CA GLY A 13 -1.79 3.41 10.37
C GLY A 13 -1.82 1.89 10.19
N MET A 14 -2.44 1.17 11.14
CA MET A 14 -2.70 -0.26 11.02
C MET A 14 -4.20 -0.50 11.19
N LEU A 15 -4.83 -1.14 10.21
CA LEU A 15 -6.23 -1.57 10.28
C LEU A 15 -6.29 -3.02 10.73
N VAL A 16 -7.01 -3.29 11.82
CA VAL A 16 -7.26 -4.65 12.31
C VAL A 16 -8.72 -5.00 12.05
N GLY A 17 -8.95 -5.95 11.15
CA GLY A 17 -10.28 -6.50 10.91
C GLY A 17 -10.69 -7.40 12.06
N VAL A 18 -11.68 -6.97 12.85
CA VAL A 18 -12.28 -7.76 13.93
C VAL A 18 -13.66 -8.20 13.46
N PRO A 19 -13.87 -9.50 13.19
CA PRO A 19 -15.17 -9.98 12.72
C PRO A 19 -16.22 -9.90 13.84
N ILE A 20 -17.48 -9.87 13.45
CA ILE A 20 -18.58 -10.07 14.39
C ILE A 20 -18.54 -11.52 14.91
N PRO A 21 -18.76 -11.78 16.20
CA PRO A 21 -18.94 -13.14 16.70
C PRO A 21 -20.08 -13.84 15.96
N LEU A 22 -19.88 -15.10 15.54
CA LEU A 22 -20.81 -15.87 14.70
C LEU A 22 -22.21 -15.96 15.32
N GLU A 23 -22.29 -16.07 16.64
CA GLU A 23 -23.54 -16.11 17.40
C GLU A 23 -24.37 -14.81 17.34
N HIS A 24 -23.76 -13.72 16.87
CA HIS A 24 -24.37 -12.40 16.74
C HIS A 24 -24.49 -11.93 15.29
N GLU A 25 -24.20 -12.81 14.33
CA GLU A 25 -24.32 -12.52 12.90
C GLU A 25 -25.78 -12.31 12.50
N ALA A 26 -26.08 -11.12 11.96
CA ALA A 26 -27.42 -10.77 11.52
C ALA A 26 -27.60 -11.14 10.03
N LEU A 27 -28.11 -12.34 9.76
CA LEU A 27 -28.33 -12.91 8.41
C LEU A 27 -29.16 -12.03 7.44
N ASP A 28 -29.96 -11.08 7.95
CA ASP A 28 -30.84 -10.20 7.13
C ASP A 28 -30.36 -8.72 7.06
N ALA A 29 -29.17 -8.42 7.58
CA ALA A 29 -28.67 -7.03 7.60
C ALA A 29 -28.29 -6.51 6.20
N GLU A 30 -27.75 -7.38 5.34
CA GLU A 30 -27.24 -6.99 4.01
C GLU A 30 -28.34 -6.41 3.11
N LYS A 31 -29.51 -7.07 3.06
CA LYS A 31 -30.65 -6.59 2.27
C LYS A 31 -31.16 -5.24 2.77
N SER A 32 -31.18 -5.06 4.09
CA SER A 32 -31.56 -3.81 4.75
C SER A 32 -30.56 -2.68 4.44
N ILE A 33 -29.27 -2.98 4.41
CA ILE A 33 -28.19 -2.04 4.05
C ILE A 33 -28.34 -1.60 2.59
N LEU A 34 -28.47 -2.54 1.66
CA LEU A 34 -28.61 -2.24 0.23
C LEU A 34 -29.84 -1.36 -0.06
N ASN A 35 -30.98 -1.68 0.57
CA ASN A 35 -32.18 -0.86 0.44
C ASN A 35 -31.97 0.55 0.99
N SER A 36 -31.32 0.68 2.15
CA SER A 36 -31.07 1.98 2.79
C SER A 36 -30.08 2.84 2.00
N VAL A 37 -29.05 2.24 1.40
CA VAL A 37 -28.10 2.94 0.51
C VAL A 37 -28.80 3.42 -0.76
N LYS A 38 -29.66 2.59 -1.35
CA LYS A 38 -30.45 2.97 -2.53
C LYS A 38 -31.40 4.13 -2.23
N GLU A 39 -32.10 4.08 -1.10
CA GLU A 39 -33.01 5.13 -0.67
C GLU A 39 -32.26 6.45 -0.38
N ALA A 40 -31.07 6.36 0.24
CA ALA A 40 -30.22 7.54 0.45
C ALA A 40 -29.84 8.21 -0.88
N ALA A 41 -29.53 7.41 -1.92
CA ALA A 41 -29.21 7.91 -3.25
C ALA A 41 -30.43 8.55 -3.94
N GLU A 42 -31.61 7.93 -3.86
CA GLU A 42 -32.86 8.44 -4.42
C GLU A 42 -33.27 9.78 -3.76
N LEU A 43 -33.04 9.92 -2.45
CA LEU A 43 -33.29 11.15 -1.70
C LEU A 43 -32.17 12.21 -1.86
N GLY A 44 -31.12 11.91 -2.61
CA GLY A 44 -30.01 12.82 -2.85
C GLY A 44 -29.16 13.12 -1.60
N ILE A 45 -29.19 12.23 -0.60
CA ILE A 45 -28.38 12.36 0.62
C ILE A 45 -26.91 12.12 0.26
N LYS A 46 -26.04 13.05 0.66
CA LYS A 46 -24.62 13.06 0.25
C LYS A 46 -23.69 13.40 1.41
N GLY A 47 -22.45 12.98 1.27
CA GLY A 47 -21.37 13.27 2.22
C GLY A 47 -21.67 12.71 3.61
N ARG A 48 -21.37 13.50 4.64
CA ARG A 48 -21.48 13.09 6.05
C ARG A 48 -22.89 12.68 6.51
N GLU A 49 -23.93 13.04 5.74
CA GLU A 49 -25.33 12.72 6.07
C GLU A 49 -25.73 11.30 5.65
N VAL A 50 -24.93 10.63 4.82
CA VAL A 50 -25.20 9.26 4.35
C VAL A 50 -25.17 8.27 5.51
N THR A 51 -24.13 8.30 6.35
CA THR A 51 -23.94 7.31 7.43
C THR A 51 -25.04 7.40 8.50
N PRO A 52 -25.41 8.57 9.05
CA PRO A 52 -26.51 8.67 10.01
C PRO A 52 -27.84 8.19 9.44
N PHE A 53 -28.12 8.50 8.16
CA PHE A 53 -29.35 8.05 7.49
C PHE A 53 -29.40 6.53 7.34
N VAL A 54 -28.35 5.94 6.77
CA VAL A 54 -28.29 4.49 6.53
C VAL A 54 -28.41 3.72 7.84
N LEU A 55 -27.68 4.13 8.89
CA LEU A 55 -27.74 3.46 10.19
C LEU A 55 -29.13 3.56 10.84
N SER A 56 -29.79 4.73 10.76
CA SER A 56 -31.14 4.91 11.27
C SER A 56 -32.14 4.01 10.54
N LYS A 57 -32.07 3.96 9.21
CA LYS A 57 -32.98 3.17 8.37
C LYS A 57 -32.79 1.67 8.58
N VAL A 58 -31.54 1.20 8.61
CA VAL A 58 -31.20 -0.20 8.89
C VAL A 58 -31.72 -0.61 10.27
N SER A 59 -31.54 0.24 11.29
CA SER A 59 -32.05 -0.04 12.64
C SER A 59 -33.58 -0.17 12.69
N GLN A 60 -34.31 0.63 11.91
CA GLN A 60 -35.77 0.54 11.80
C GLN A 60 -36.21 -0.74 11.08
N LEU A 61 -35.58 -1.07 9.95
CA LEU A 61 -35.91 -2.23 9.12
C LEU A 61 -35.67 -3.56 9.85
N THR A 62 -34.65 -3.62 10.72
CA THR A 62 -34.32 -4.83 11.47
C THR A 62 -34.88 -4.85 12.89
N GLN A 63 -35.84 -3.97 13.23
CA GLN A 63 -36.46 -3.88 14.57
C GLN A 63 -35.46 -3.88 15.75
N GLY A 64 -34.27 -3.29 15.55
CA GLY A 64 -33.21 -3.25 16.57
C GLY A 64 -32.31 -4.49 16.68
N ASP A 65 -32.44 -5.52 15.85
CA ASP A 65 -31.50 -6.65 15.87
C ASP A 65 -30.08 -6.25 15.44
N THR A 66 -29.96 -5.29 14.51
CA THR A 66 -28.68 -4.67 14.16
C THR A 66 -28.05 -3.89 15.32
N LEU A 67 -28.85 -3.39 16.28
CA LEU A 67 -28.32 -2.74 17.48
C LEU A 67 -27.60 -3.76 18.38
N LYS A 68 -28.17 -4.98 18.53
CA LYS A 68 -27.54 -6.07 19.29
C LYS A 68 -26.25 -6.54 18.62
N ALA A 69 -26.27 -6.71 17.30
CA ALA A 69 -25.09 -7.07 16.50
C ALA A 69 -23.98 -6.01 16.62
N ASN A 70 -24.33 -4.72 16.49
CA ASN A 70 -23.37 -3.62 16.68
C ASN A 70 -22.80 -3.57 18.09
N LEU A 71 -23.63 -3.81 19.12
CA LEU A 71 -23.16 -3.87 20.50
C LEU A 71 -22.18 -5.03 20.73
N ALA A 72 -22.47 -6.20 20.16
CA ALA A 72 -21.59 -7.36 20.21
C ALA A 72 -20.26 -7.07 19.50
N LEU A 73 -20.30 -6.44 18.31
CA LEU A 73 -19.11 -6.03 17.58
C LEU A 73 -18.27 -5.02 18.37
N ILE A 74 -18.88 -3.99 18.98
CA ILE A 74 -18.16 -3.00 19.80
C ILE A 74 -17.48 -3.68 20.99
N LYS A 75 -18.17 -4.62 21.66
CA LYS A 75 -17.58 -5.39 22.75
C LYS A 75 -16.40 -6.23 22.26
N ASN A 76 -16.55 -6.91 21.12
CA ASN A 76 -15.47 -7.71 20.54
C ASN A 76 -14.26 -6.84 20.17
N ASN A 77 -14.49 -5.68 19.54
CA ASN A 77 -13.45 -4.71 19.23
C ASN A 77 -12.71 -4.24 20.48
N ALA A 78 -13.43 -3.99 21.59
CA ALA A 78 -12.83 -3.59 22.86
C ALA A 78 -11.97 -4.71 23.47
N ILE A 79 -12.42 -5.97 23.40
CA ILE A 79 -11.66 -7.14 23.88
C ILE A 79 -10.36 -7.29 23.08
N ILE A 80 -10.47 -7.39 21.75
CA ILE A 80 -9.30 -7.56 20.87
C ILE A 80 -8.35 -6.36 20.98
N GLY A 81 -8.88 -5.14 21.04
CA GLY A 81 -8.08 -3.94 21.26
C GLY A 81 -7.32 -3.97 22.59
N SER A 82 -7.93 -4.49 23.66
CA SER A 82 -7.28 -4.64 24.97
C SER A 82 -6.18 -5.70 24.96
N GLU A 83 -6.40 -6.83 24.28
CA GLU A 83 -5.39 -7.88 24.10
C GLU A 83 -4.18 -7.36 23.32
N ILE A 84 -4.42 -6.66 22.21
CA ILE A 84 -3.36 -6.01 21.41
C ILE A 84 -2.58 -5.01 22.27
N ALA A 85 -3.27 -4.15 23.02
CA ALA A 85 -2.63 -3.16 23.88
C ALA A 85 -1.76 -3.80 24.96
N LYS A 86 -2.24 -4.88 25.59
CA LYS A 86 -1.49 -5.64 26.59
C LYS A 86 -0.20 -6.23 26.00
N GLU A 87 -0.30 -6.95 24.88
CA GLU A 87 0.87 -7.56 24.24
C GLU A 87 1.84 -6.49 23.71
N TYR A 88 1.34 -5.39 23.15
CA TYR A 88 2.15 -4.26 22.75
C TYR A 88 2.90 -3.61 23.92
N SER A 89 2.26 -3.47 25.10
CA SER A 89 2.92 -2.96 26.31
C SER A 89 4.06 -3.87 26.79
N ILE A 90 3.90 -5.18 26.67
CA ILE A 90 4.94 -6.16 27.03
C ILE A 90 6.11 -6.09 26.05
N LEU A 91 5.82 -5.94 24.75
CA LEU A 91 6.86 -5.84 23.72
C LEU A 91 7.59 -4.49 23.79
N SER A 92 6.89 -3.38 24.02
CA SER A 92 7.46 -2.02 24.10
C SER A 92 8.41 -1.82 25.28
N SER A 93 8.18 -2.53 26.39
CA SER A 93 9.04 -2.49 27.57
C SER A 93 10.34 -3.30 27.44
N LYS A 94 10.46 -4.15 26.41
CA LYS A 94 11.71 -4.87 26.11
C LYS A 94 12.55 -4.06 25.12
N SER A 95 13.73 -3.60 25.55
CA SER A 95 14.76 -3.09 24.65
C SER A 95 15.20 -4.23 23.75
N THR A 96 14.83 -4.17 22.47
CA THR A 96 15.32 -5.14 21.49
C THR A 96 16.53 -4.49 20.86
N GLU A 97 17.73 -4.84 21.32
CA GLU A 97 18.94 -4.53 20.55
C GLU A 97 18.84 -5.33 19.25
N MET A 98 18.53 -4.66 18.15
CA MET A 98 18.67 -5.27 16.83
C MET A 98 20.15 -5.56 16.60
N PRO A 99 20.53 -6.76 16.14
CA PRO A 99 21.92 -7.05 15.84
C PRO A 99 22.45 -6.01 14.85
N LEU A 100 23.50 -5.28 15.24
CA LEU A 100 24.09 -4.14 14.53
C LEU A 100 24.93 -4.54 13.30
N THR A 101 24.97 -5.82 12.95
CA THR A 101 25.69 -6.35 11.78
C THR A 101 24.66 -6.91 10.80
N PRO A 102 24.60 -6.40 9.54
CA PRO A 102 23.77 -7.00 8.50
C PRO A 102 24.27 -8.42 8.29
N ILE A 103 23.51 -9.41 8.76
CA ILE A 103 23.93 -10.82 8.66
C ILE A 103 23.76 -11.28 7.20
N HIS A 104 22.86 -10.66 6.44
CA HIS A 104 22.50 -11.06 5.09
C HIS A 104 21.89 -9.90 4.28
N THR A 105 22.07 -9.93 2.96
CA THR A 105 21.66 -8.88 2.00
C THR A 105 20.39 -9.35 1.27
N PRO A 106 19.19 -8.85 1.61
CA PRO A 106 17.97 -9.16 0.84
C PRO A 106 18.05 -8.61 -0.57
N ILE A 107 17.34 -9.21 -1.52
CA ILE A 107 17.19 -8.67 -2.87
C ILE A 107 15.74 -8.25 -3.06
N VAL A 108 15.50 -7.04 -3.55
CA VAL A 108 14.18 -6.54 -3.90
C VAL A 108 14.15 -6.20 -5.38
N VAL A 109 13.29 -6.86 -6.15
CA VAL A 109 13.09 -6.60 -7.58
C VAL A 109 11.70 -6.04 -7.78
N GLY A 110 11.58 -4.78 -8.16
CA GLY A 110 10.26 -4.17 -8.26
C GLY A 110 10.26 -2.76 -8.83
N GLY A 111 9.06 -2.21 -8.96
CA GLY A 111 8.84 -0.86 -9.48
C GLY A 111 9.28 0.23 -8.51
N ALA A 112 9.89 1.27 -9.07
CA ALA A 112 10.05 2.58 -8.46
C ALA A 112 9.20 3.59 -9.25
N ALA A 113 8.57 4.55 -8.58
CA ALA A 113 7.71 5.54 -9.24
C ALA A 113 7.78 6.90 -8.55
N VAL A 114 7.32 7.94 -9.23
CA VAL A 114 7.09 9.26 -8.67
C VAL A 114 5.58 9.48 -8.53
N ASP A 115 5.13 9.76 -7.31
CA ASP A 115 3.74 10.12 -7.02
C ASP A 115 3.59 11.63 -7.04
N LEU A 116 2.69 12.13 -7.89
CA LEU A 116 2.30 13.52 -8.02
C LEU A 116 0.86 13.69 -7.53
N ILE A 117 0.69 14.45 -6.46
CA ILE A 117 -0.61 14.74 -5.86
C ILE A 117 -0.99 16.17 -6.22
N ALA A 118 -1.88 16.31 -7.20
CA ALA A 118 -2.43 17.59 -7.64
C ALA A 118 -3.75 17.87 -6.89
N GLN A 119 -3.66 18.62 -5.81
CA GLN A 119 -4.83 19.07 -5.06
C GLN A 119 -5.39 20.35 -5.64
N PHE A 120 -6.66 20.32 -6.03
CA PHE A 120 -7.40 21.50 -6.44
C PHE A 120 -8.05 22.17 -5.23
N LEU A 121 -7.91 23.49 -5.08
CA LEU A 121 -8.35 24.21 -3.87
C LEU A 121 -9.70 24.91 -4.00
N GLU A 122 -10.34 24.86 -5.17
CA GLU A 122 -11.70 25.39 -5.35
C GLU A 122 -12.75 24.27 -5.19
N PRO A 123 -14.03 24.59 -4.92
CA PRO A 123 -15.02 23.61 -4.45
C PRO A 123 -15.35 22.49 -5.44
N LYS A 124 -15.03 22.68 -6.72
CA LYS A 124 -15.28 21.72 -7.79
C LYS A 124 -14.21 21.90 -8.85
N LEU A 125 -13.66 20.79 -9.33
CA LEU A 125 -12.77 20.78 -10.49
C LEU A 125 -13.56 21.20 -11.74
N PRO A 126 -13.31 22.38 -12.32
CA PRO A 126 -13.91 22.77 -13.58
C PRO A 126 -13.18 22.04 -14.71
N LEU A 127 -13.95 21.51 -15.67
CA LEU A 127 -13.46 20.82 -16.85
C LEU A 127 -13.53 21.77 -18.06
N ASP A 128 -12.96 22.96 -17.90
CA ASP A 128 -12.97 24.04 -18.89
C ASP A 128 -11.61 24.23 -19.60
N GLY A 129 -10.60 23.46 -19.20
CA GLY A 129 -9.24 23.53 -19.73
C GLY A 129 -8.42 24.72 -19.22
N ALA A 130 -8.93 25.49 -18.25
CA ALA A 130 -8.22 26.62 -17.68
C ALA A 130 -7.22 26.16 -16.58
N THR A 131 -6.37 27.09 -16.15
CA THR A 131 -5.45 26.91 -15.01
C THR A 131 -6.09 27.46 -13.75
N HIS A 132 -5.98 26.72 -12.65
CA HIS A 132 -6.65 27.03 -11.40
C HIS A 132 -5.71 26.98 -10.20
N LYS A 133 -6.22 27.46 -9.07
CA LYS A 133 -5.49 27.41 -7.80
C LYS A 133 -5.46 25.98 -7.27
N GLY A 134 -4.25 25.49 -7.05
CA GLY A 134 -4.00 24.17 -6.51
C GLY A 134 -2.70 24.10 -5.74
N LYS A 135 -2.45 22.95 -5.13
CA LYS A 135 -1.19 22.54 -4.53
C LYS A 135 -0.71 21.27 -5.24
N ILE A 136 0.57 21.18 -5.52
CA ILE A 136 1.19 19.98 -6.07
C ILE A 136 2.22 19.49 -5.06
N ASP A 137 2.05 18.27 -4.58
CA ASP A 137 3.04 17.57 -3.76
C ASP A 137 3.63 16.41 -4.57
N MET A 138 4.93 16.17 -4.41
CA MET A 138 5.67 15.10 -5.09
C MET A 138 6.33 14.20 -4.06
N HIS A 139 6.17 12.89 -4.23
CA HIS A 139 6.78 11.87 -3.39
C HIS A 139 7.44 10.78 -4.25
N PHE A 140 8.53 10.19 -3.76
CA PHE A 140 9.10 8.99 -4.36
C PHE A 140 8.43 7.75 -3.78
N GLY A 141 7.88 6.92 -4.65
CA GLY A 141 7.09 5.74 -4.32
C GLY A 141 7.46 4.54 -5.19
N GLY A 142 6.48 3.66 -5.41
CA GLY A 142 6.68 2.35 -6.03
C GLY A 142 6.82 1.24 -4.99
N VAL A 143 6.16 0.11 -5.22
CA VAL A 143 6.07 -0.96 -4.22
C VAL A 143 7.44 -1.57 -3.93
N GLY A 144 8.18 -1.98 -4.96
CA GLY A 144 9.55 -2.45 -4.80
C GLY A 144 10.44 -1.45 -4.05
N ARG A 145 10.38 -0.17 -4.42
CA ARG A 145 11.17 0.89 -3.76
C ARG A 145 10.80 1.04 -2.28
N ASN A 146 9.51 1.01 -1.93
CA ASN A 146 9.05 1.13 -0.55
C ASN A 146 9.43 -0.09 0.30
N ILE A 147 9.40 -1.29 -0.27
CA ILE A 147 9.88 -2.51 0.39
C ILE A 147 11.38 -2.41 0.66
N ALA A 148 12.17 -2.03 -0.35
CA ALA A 148 13.61 -1.84 -0.20
C ALA A 148 13.93 -0.81 0.88
N GLN A 149 13.26 0.35 0.88
CA GLN A 149 13.45 1.36 1.92
C GLN A 149 13.07 0.83 3.32
N GLY A 150 11.96 0.08 3.44
CA GLY A 150 11.54 -0.51 4.71
C GLY A 150 12.55 -1.52 5.25
N LEU A 151 13.18 -2.32 4.38
CA LEU A 151 14.26 -3.23 4.75
C LEU A 151 15.53 -2.47 5.17
N ALA A 152 15.89 -1.39 4.48
CA ALA A 152 17.02 -0.54 4.85
C ALA A 152 16.83 0.09 6.24
N GLN A 153 15.63 0.59 6.54
CA GLN A 153 15.28 1.11 7.87
C GLN A 153 15.34 0.05 8.98
N LEU A 154 15.20 -1.23 8.63
CA LEU A 154 15.43 -2.37 9.53
C LEU A 154 16.93 -2.71 9.70
N ASN A 155 17.85 -1.80 9.36
CA ASN A 155 19.30 -2.00 9.38
C ASN A 155 19.76 -3.20 8.55
N LEU A 156 19.01 -3.55 7.50
CA LEU A 156 19.47 -4.45 6.45
C LEU A 156 20.09 -3.62 5.32
N SER A 157 20.86 -4.26 4.45
CA SER A 157 21.39 -3.63 3.24
C SER A 157 20.73 -4.29 2.02
N PRO A 158 19.47 -3.94 1.70
CA PRO A 158 18.78 -4.56 0.58
C PRO A 158 19.36 -4.11 -0.75
N VAL A 159 19.59 -5.05 -1.65
CA VAL A 159 19.93 -4.76 -3.04
C VAL A 159 18.63 -4.51 -3.80
N PHE A 160 18.40 -3.26 -4.20
CA PHE A 160 17.20 -2.89 -4.95
C PHE A 160 17.47 -2.89 -6.46
N VAL A 161 16.65 -3.64 -7.22
CA VAL A 161 16.71 -3.74 -8.67
C VAL A 161 15.45 -3.13 -9.28
N SER A 162 15.63 -2.15 -10.17
CA SER A 162 14.52 -1.46 -10.84
C SER A 162 14.97 -0.79 -12.14
N SER A 163 14.04 -0.10 -12.80
CA SER A 163 14.24 0.62 -14.05
C SER A 163 13.59 1.99 -13.99
N VAL A 164 14.31 3.03 -14.44
CA VAL A 164 13.83 4.41 -14.56
C VAL A 164 14.15 4.99 -15.94
N GLY A 165 13.43 6.05 -16.31
CA GLY A 165 13.72 6.82 -17.51
C GLY A 165 14.96 7.69 -17.34
N LYS A 166 15.62 8.01 -18.46
CA LYS A 166 16.70 9.00 -18.48
C LYS A 166 16.15 10.43 -18.50
N ASP A 167 15.46 10.79 -17.44
CA ASP A 167 14.83 12.09 -17.25
C ASP A 167 15.14 12.66 -15.86
N ASN A 168 14.69 13.89 -15.59
CA ASN A 168 14.95 14.57 -14.32
C ASN A 168 14.29 13.84 -13.14
N LEU A 169 13.16 13.18 -13.37
CA LEU A 169 12.45 12.41 -12.34
C LEU A 169 13.25 11.17 -11.95
N GLY A 170 13.79 10.44 -12.93
CA GLY A 170 14.64 9.27 -12.71
C GLY A 170 15.94 9.63 -12.02
N ALA A 171 16.56 10.76 -12.40
CA ALA A 171 17.73 11.29 -11.71
C ALA A 171 17.43 11.63 -10.24
N SER A 172 16.31 12.30 -9.99
CA SER A 172 15.91 12.69 -8.61
C SER A 172 15.55 11.46 -7.76
N LEU A 173 14.85 10.48 -8.35
CA LEU A 173 14.50 9.23 -7.67
C LEU A 173 15.77 8.45 -7.30
N LYS A 174 16.74 8.35 -8.21
CA LYS A 174 18.02 7.68 -7.92
C LYS A 174 18.83 8.39 -6.82
N GLN A 175 18.73 9.71 -6.73
CA GLN A 175 19.36 10.48 -5.65
C GLN A 175 18.70 10.25 -4.28
N ASP A 176 17.40 9.91 -4.25
CA ASP A 176 16.66 9.57 -3.03
C ASP A 176 16.93 8.13 -2.54
N LEU A 177 17.45 7.28 -3.40
CA LEU A 177 17.86 5.92 -3.05
C LEU A 177 19.25 5.90 -2.39
N GLU A 178 19.47 4.92 -1.53
CA GLU A 178 20.79 4.64 -0.93
C GLU A 178 21.78 4.07 -1.97
N ASP A 179 23.07 4.03 -1.65
CA ASP A 179 24.16 3.74 -2.60
C ASP A 179 24.10 2.32 -3.23
N ASP A 180 23.56 1.32 -2.53
CA ASP A 180 23.51 -0.10 -2.99
C ASP A 180 22.25 -0.43 -3.82
N THR A 181 22.05 0.30 -4.93
CA THR A 181 20.91 0.05 -5.84
C THR A 181 21.32 -0.20 -7.30
N HIS A 182 20.78 -1.26 -7.90
CA HIS A 182 20.88 -1.58 -9.33
C HIS A 182 19.68 -1.01 -10.09
N VAL A 183 19.52 0.31 -10.06
CA VAL A 183 18.48 1.00 -10.83
C VAL A 183 19.02 1.38 -12.21
N SER A 184 18.57 0.64 -13.22
CA SER A 184 18.93 0.86 -14.61
C SER A 184 18.22 2.08 -15.20
N THR A 185 18.87 2.77 -16.13
CA THR A 185 18.36 4.00 -16.74
C THR A 185 18.23 3.79 -18.25
N PHE A 186 17.04 4.10 -18.80
CA PHE A 186 16.73 3.84 -20.20
C PHE A 186 16.50 5.14 -20.99
N ASP A 187 17.17 5.26 -22.14
CA ASP A 187 16.91 6.34 -23.10
C ASP A 187 15.50 6.18 -23.72
N ASN A 188 14.85 7.31 -24.04
CA ASN A 188 13.52 7.36 -24.67
C ASN A 188 12.37 6.73 -23.86
N LYS A 189 12.52 6.57 -22.54
CA LYS A 189 11.45 6.17 -21.63
C LYS A 189 11.27 7.20 -20.53
N SER A 190 10.02 7.38 -20.10
CA SER A 190 9.68 8.18 -18.94
C SER A 190 9.88 7.37 -17.66
N THR A 191 10.39 8.00 -16.61
CA THR A 191 10.34 7.43 -15.25
C THR A 191 8.88 7.24 -14.84
N ALA A 192 8.61 6.08 -14.26
CA ALA A 192 7.26 5.72 -13.85
C ALA A 192 6.66 6.79 -12.94
N THR A 193 5.48 7.29 -13.29
CA THR A 193 4.85 8.41 -12.62
C THR A 193 3.36 8.15 -12.44
N TYR A 194 2.86 8.34 -11.23
CA TYR A 194 1.43 8.33 -10.92
C TYR A 194 0.98 9.73 -10.55
N CYS A 195 0.03 10.30 -11.29
CA CYS A 195 -0.57 11.59 -11.00
C CYS A 195 -2.00 11.38 -10.49
N VAL A 196 -2.30 11.85 -9.29
CA VAL A 196 -3.63 11.82 -8.69
C VAL A 196 -4.15 13.24 -8.52
N ILE A 197 -5.40 13.46 -8.92
CA ILE A 197 -6.10 14.73 -8.76
C ILE A 197 -7.08 14.59 -7.60
N THR A 198 -7.00 15.48 -6.61
CA THR A 198 -7.89 15.50 -5.43
C THR A 198 -8.65 16.82 -5.30
N ASN A 199 -9.79 16.81 -4.62
CA ASN A 199 -10.52 18.03 -4.26
C ASN A 199 -9.91 18.72 -3.02
N ASP A 200 -10.53 19.82 -2.58
CA ASP A 200 -10.16 20.61 -1.40
C ASP A 200 -10.23 19.84 -0.08
N LYS A 201 -10.92 18.69 -0.06
CA LYS A 201 -11.06 17.78 1.09
C LYS A 201 -10.12 16.58 1.04
N GLY A 202 -9.36 16.41 -0.05
CA GLY A 202 -8.49 15.26 -0.26
C GLY A 202 -9.17 14.05 -0.91
N ASP A 203 -10.43 14.16 -1.32
CA ASP A 203 -11.11 13.07 -2.04
C ASP A 203 -10.53 12.96 -3.46
N VAL A 204 -10.12 11.74 -3.84
CA VAL A 204 -9.62 11.43 -5.18
C VAL A 204 -10.71 11.66 -6.22
N GLN A 205 -10.39 12.47 -7.23
CA GLN A 205 -11.24 12.74 -8.39
C GLN A 205 -10.85 11.90 -9.60
N SER A 206 -9.54 11.74 -9.83
CA SER A 206 -8.99 10.95 -10.94
C SER A 206 -7.53 10.58 -10.67
N GLY A 207 -7.04 9.55 -11.36
CA GLY A 207 -5.65 9.11 -11.31
C GLY A 207 -5.16 8.66 -12.68
N ILE A 208 -3.92 8.99 -13.03
CA ILE A 208 -3.26 8.65 -14.29
C ILE A 208 -1.89 8.07 -13.96
N GLY A 209 -1.58 6.88 -14.47
CA GLY A 209 -0.27 6.25 -14.30
C GLY A 209 0.42 6.01 -15.64
N ASP A 210 1.67 6.47 -15.77
CA ASP A 210 2.61 6.02 -16.80
C ASP A 210 3.65 5.13 -16.11
N MET A 211 3.53 3.82 -16.28
CA MET A 211 4.37 2.81 -15.62
C MET A 211 5.22 2.00 -16.62
N ASN A 212 5.34 2.49 -17.86
CA ASN A 212 5.83 1.68 -18.97
C ASN A 212 7.28 1.21 -18.81
N VAL A 213 8.11 1.98 -18.09
CA VAL A 213 9.53 1.62 -17.84
C VAL A 213 9.70 0.40 -16.94
N HIS A 214 8.67 0.02 -16.17
CA HIS A 214 8.72 -1.22 -15.37
C HIS A 214 8.78 -2.47 -16.26
N ASN A 215 8.32 -2.39 -17.52
CA ASN A 215 8.48 -3.48 -18.49
C ASN A 215 9.95 -3.79 -18.82
N ASP A 216 10.86 -2.88 -18.51
CA ASP A 216 12.30 -3.03 -18.72
C ASP A 216 13.04 -3.50 -17.46
N ILE A 217 12.31 -3.87 -16.39
CA ILE A 217 12.90 -4.62 -15.28
C ILE A 217 13.08 -6.04 -15.77
N SER A 218 14.00 -6.25 -16.71
CA SER A 218 14.09 -7.45 -17.51
C SER A 218 14.95 -8.54 -16.84
N PRO A 219 14.86 -9.82 -17.28
CA PRO A 219 15.69 -10.89 -16.73
C PRO A 219 17.20 -10.60 -16.79
N GLU A 220 17.64 -9.82 -17.78
CA GLU A 220 19.02 -9.38 -17.93
C GLU A 220 19.55 -8.66 -16.68
N LEU A 221 18.70 -7.87 -16.01
CA LEU A 221 19.11 -7.07 -14.85
C LEU A 221 19.49 -7.92 -13.64
N ILE A 222 18.97 -9.14 -13.56
CA ILE A 222 19.18 -10.05 -12.43
C ILE A 222 20.01 -11.28 -12.79
N ARG A 223 20.37 -11.45 -14.06
CA ARG A 223 21.04 -12.66 -14.57
C ARG A 223 22.34 -12.97 -13.84
N GLU A 224 23.18 -11.96 -13.66
CA GLU A 224 24.51 -12.10 -13.04
C GLU A 224 24.47 -11.96 -11.51
N MET A 225 23.29 -11.75 -10.92
CA MET A 225 23.15 -11.64 -9.48
C MET A 225 23.23 -13.01 -8.80
N ASP A 226 23.98 -13.07 -7.71
CA ASP A 226 24.10 -14.24 -6.84
C ASP A 226 22.98 -14.26 -5.80
N PHE A 227 22.19 -15.35 -5.81
CA PHE A 227 21.08 -15.56 -4.87
C PHE A 227 21.47 -16.51 -3.74
N SER A 228 22.65 -17.15 -3.79
CA SER A 228 23.07 -18.21 -2.85
C SER A 228 23.34 -17.72 -1.43
N SER A 229 23.73 -16.44 -1.30
CA SER A 229 23.97 -15.77 -0.01
C SER A 229 22.78 -14.95 0.47
N CYS A 230 21.71 -14.88 -0.34
CA CYS A 230 20.53 -14.08 -0.07
C CYS A 230 19.56 -14.82 0.87
N PRO A 231 19.07 -14.18 1.95
CA PRO A 231 18.15 -14.81 2.88
C PRO A 231 16.69 -14.72 2.39
N LEU A 232 16.40 -13.68 1.60
CA LEU A 232 15.08 -13.21 1.24
C LEU A 232 15.15 -12.48 -0.10
N VAL A 233 14.39 -12.97 -1.06
CA VAL A 233 14.11 -12.27 -2.32
C VAL A 233 12.66 -11.81 -2.30
N VAL A 234 12.44 -10.53 -2.58
CA VAL A 234 11.11 -9.95 -2.75
C VAL A 234 10.93 -9.53 -4.20
N MET A 235 9.83 -9.94 -4.81
CA MET A 235 9.39 -9.40 -6.11
C MET A 235 8.00 -8.79 -6.01
N ASP A 236 7.81 -7.63 -6.63
CA ASP A 236 6.49 -7.00 -6.75
C ASP A 236 5.77 -7.39 -8.05
N GLY A 237 4.46 -7.13 -8.12
CA GLY A 237 3.60 -7.41 -9.27
C GLY A 237 3.78 -6.44 -10.43
N ASN A 238 4.69 -5.47 -10.35
CA ASN A 238 4.93 -4.48 -11.41
C ASN A 238 5.98 -4.94 -12.42
N ILE A 239 6.71 -6.02 -12.15
CA ILE A 239 7.76 -6.53 -13.05
C ILE A 239 7.21 -7.47 -14.14
N PRO A 240 7.93 -7.67 -15.25
CA PRO A 240 7.56 -8.63 -16.29
C PRO A 240 7.49 -10.08 -15.76
N VAL A 241 6.54 -10.85 -16.26
CA VAL A 241 6.41 -12.29 -15.95
C VAL A 241 7.68 -13.08 -16.31
N SER A 242 8.39 -12.68 -17.37
CA SER A 242 9.69 -13.27 -17.72
C SER A 242 10.71 -13.09 -16.59
N THR A 243 10.75 -11.91 -15.98
CA THR A 243 11.63 -11.62 -14.84
C THR A 243 11.19 -12.38 -13.59
N MET A 244 9.88 -12.45 -13.32
CA MET A 244 9.36 -13.28 -12.21
C MET A 244 9.77 -14.76 -12.35
N ASN A 245 9.71 -15.30 -13.56
CA ASN A 245 10.13 -16.68 -13.83
C ASN A 245 11.64 -16.88 -13.63
N GLU A 246 12.46 -15.92 -14.05
CA GLU A 246 13.90 -15.95 -13.82
C GLU A 246 14.25 -15.89 -12.32
N ILE A 247 13.60 -15.01 -11.56
CA ILE A 247 13.72 -14.93 -10.09
C ILE A 247 13.37 -16.28 -9.46
N LYS A 248 12.24 -16.86 -9.87
CA LYS A 248 11.78 -18.16 -9.36
C LYS A 248 12.82 -19.25 -9.64
N ASN A 249 13.35 -19.33 -10.86
CA ASN A 249 14.37 -20.33 -11.22
C ASN A 249 15.62 -20.19 -10.36
N LYS A 250 16.15 -18.96 -10.21
CA LYS A 250 17.30 -18.69 -9.33
C LYS A 250 17.03 -19.05 -7.87
N CYS A 251 15.82 -18.77 -7.37
CA CYS A 251 15.43 -19.14 -6.01
C CYS A 251 15.33 -20.66 -5.82
N LEU A 252 14.91 -21.42 -6.84
CA LEU A 252 14.88 -22.88 -6.76
C LEU A 252 16.29 -23.49 -6.68
N GLU A 253 17.29 -22.85 -7.30
CA GLU A 253 18.68 -23.30 -7.27
C GLU A 253 19.40 -22.94 -5.96
N SER A 254 19.08 -21.77 -5.40
CA SER A 254 19.80 -21.17 -4.27
C SER A 254 19.06 -21.26 -2.93
N ASN A 255 17.77 -21.62 -2.96
CA ASN A 255 16.87 -21.78 -1.82
C ASN A 255 16.73 -20.59 -0.83
N PRO A 256 16.70 -19.31 -1.27
CA PRO A 256 16.27 -18.20 -0.41
C PRO A 256 14.76 -18.26 -0.14
N VAL A 257 14.30 -17.56 0.89
CA VAL A 257 12.85 -17.29 1.05
C VAL A 257 12.41 -16.36 -0.07
N LEU A 258 11.36 -16.74 -0.81
CA LEU A 258 10.79 -15.92 -1.88
C LEU A 258 9.45 -15.33 -1.44
N LEU A 259 9.33 -14.00 -1.49
CA LEU A 259 8.10 -13.25 -1.20
C LEU A 259 7.60 -12.56 -2.47
N PHE A 260 6.31 -12.68 -2.73
CA PHE A 260 5.63 -11.99 -3.82
C PHE A 260 4.64 -10.96 -3.26
N GLU A 261 4.76 -9.71 -3.72
CA GLU A 261 3.82 -8.63 -3.42
C GLU A 261 2.96 -8.39 -4.68
N PRO A 262 1.64 -8.67 -4.67
CA PRO A 262 0.82 -8.64 -5.87
C PRO A 262 0.49 -7.24 -6.39
N THR A 263 0.71 -6.17 -5.60
CA THR A 263 0.47 -4.75 -5.88
C THR A 263 -1.01 -4.38 -6.03
N ASP A 264 -1.78 -5.10 -6.85
CA ASP A 264 -3.19 -4.87 -7.11
C ASP A 264 -3.93 -6.21 -7.31
N VAL A 265 -5.24 -6.23 -7.03
CA VAL A 265 -6.14 -7.36 -7.28
C VAL A 265 -6.03 -7.90 -8.72
N HIS A 266 -5.86 -7.03 -9.73
CA HIS A 266 -5.71 -7.44 -11.12
C HIS A 266 -4.38 -8.15 -11.43
N LYS A 267 -3.38 -7.98 -10.56
CA LYS A 267 -2.05 -8.57 -10.67
C LYS A 267 -1.86 -9.77 -9.73
N SER A 268 -2.92 -10.13 -9.00
CA SER A 268 -2.95 -11.24 -8.03
C SER A 268 -3.40 -12.58 -8.62
N SER A 269 -3.86 -12.58 -9.89
CA SER A 269 -4.44 -13.73 -10.59
C SER A 269 -3.46 -14.46 -11.51
#